data_AF-A0A965VGA2-F1
#
_entry.id   AF-A0A965VGA2-F1
#
_cell.length_a   1.000
_cell.length_b   1.000
_cell.length_c   1.000
_cell.angle_alpha   90.00
_cell.angle_beta   90.00
_cell.angle_gamma   90.00
#
_symmetry.space_group_name_H-M   'P 1'
#
loop_
_entity.id
_entity.type
_entity.pdbx_description
1 polymer ?
#
loop_
_entity_poly.entity_id
_entity_poly.type
_entity_poly.pdbx_seq_one_letter_code
_entity_poly.pdbx_strand_id
1 'polypeptide(L)'
;MVFTLDVPDGAGTVLQPSSTDIVFLLLVGVMLAAVGLVGWRAYDDAQREFTAHSNARIWAQWLSEAGPQRGKSNFYPQACALAAVKDEQPPLAIMLEGTGRELLIRTESGQGADAPAQSPSDGSWRVCEQALREGRGALAGLRNAYSGESQGSTVRCDSADPKTAGAVLLEKAKPSLTEPRPLQFSALAPQDLVQAPLKLRIAVCDRWGRSRHVADVDF
;
A
#
# COMPACT_ATOMS: atom_id res chain seq x y z
N MET A 1 -31.14 7.68 62.24
CA MET A 1 -32.37 7.06 61.69
C MET A 1 -31.96 5.81 60.95
N VAL A 2 -32.29 4.65 61.50
CA VAL A 2 -32.05 3.34 60.86
C VAL A 2 -33.39 2.93 60.26
N PHE A 3 -33.44 2.78 58.94
CA PHE A 3 -34.62 2.26 58.25
C PHE A 3 -34.56 0.74 58.30
N THR A 4 -35.29 0.14 59.24
CA THR A 4 -35.58 -1.29 59.24
C THR A 4 -36.78 -1.51 58.32
N LEU A 5 -36.53 -2.06 57.13
CA LEU A 5 -37.60 -2.59 56.29
C LEU A 5 -38.04 -3.93 56.88
N ASP A 6 -39.23 -3.92 57.50
CA ASP A 6 -39.93 -5.11 57.96
C ASP A 6 -40.41 -5.88 56.71
N VAL A 7 -39.72 -6.96 56.37
CA VAL A 7 -40.15 -7.86 55.29
C VAL A 7 -40.96 -8.98 55.95
N PRO A 8 -42.25 -9.15 55.62
CA PRO A 8 -43.10 -10.14 56.28
C PRO A 8 -42.60 -11.56 55.99
N ASP A 9 -42.31 -12.30 57.07
CA ASP A 9 -42.00 -13.73 57.06
C ASP A 9 -43.22 -14.54 56.64
N GLY A 10 -43.39 -14.79 55.34
CA GLY A 10 -44.45 -15.70 54.88
C GLY A 10 -44.94 -15.49 53.46
N ALA A 11 -44.05 -15.67 52.48
CA ALA A 11 -44.32 -16.23 51.15
C ALA A 11 -43.14 -15.87 50.26
N GLY A 12 -42.09 -16.68 50.29
CA GLY A 12 -41.12 -16.71 49.21
C GLY A 12 -41.80 -17.30 47.99
N THR A 13 -42.64 -16.52 47.30
CA THR A 13 -43.19 -16.90 46.00
C THR A 13 -42.01 -16.90 45.05
N VAL A 14 -41.40 -18.07 44.88
CA VAL A 14 -40.39 -18.30 43.84
C VAL A 14 -41.12 -18.02 42.53
N LEU A 15 -40.83 -16.86 41.94
CA LEU A 15 -41.30 -16.50 40.60
C LEU A 15 -40.65 -17.48 39.62
N GLN A 16 -41.27 -18.64 39.44
CA GLN A 16 -40.88 -19.56 38.39
C GLN A 16 -41.34 -18.93 37.06
N PRO A 17 -40.42 -18.68 36.12
CA PRO A 17 -40.79 -18.12 34.84
C PRO A 17 -41.77 -19.08 34.15
N SER A 18 -42.88 -18.53 33.63
CA SER A 18 -43.82 -19.34 32.88
C SER A 18 -43.16 -19.86 31.61
N SER A 19 -43.70 -20.94 31.02
CA SER A 19 -43.22 -21.44 29.74
C SER A 19 -43.22 -20.34 28.66
N THR A 20 -44.18 -19.42 28.71
CA THR A 20 -44.26 -18.26 27.82
C THR A 20 -43.11 -17.29 28.06
N ASP A 21 -42.74 -17.01 29.32
CA ASP A 21 -41.61 -16.14 29.65
C ASP A 21 -40.28 -16.74 29.18
N ILE A 22 -40.12 -18.06 29.32
CA ILE A 22 -38.93 -18.77 28.82
C ILE A 22 -38.83 -18.64 27.30
N VAL A 23 -39.92 -18.88 26.57
CA VAL A 23 -39.94 -18.72 25.11
C VAL A 23 -39.66 -17.27 24.69
N PHE A 24 -40.24 -16.30 25.39
CA PHE A 24 -40.00 -14.88 25.13
C PHE A 24 -38.54 -14.49 25.36
N LEU A 25 -37.93 -14.91 26.47
CA LEU A 25 -36.53 -14.64 26.77
C LEU A 25 -35.58 -15.31 25.77
N LEU A 26 -35.90 -16.53 25.34
CA LEU A 26 -35.14 -17.19 24.27
C LEU A 26 -35.22 -16.39 22.96
N LEU A 27 -36.42 -15.91 22.60
CA LEU A 27 -36.61 -15.08 21.41
C LEU A 27 -35.80 -13.79 21.49
N VAL A 28 -35.83 -13.09 22.62
CA VAL A 28 -35.04 -11.88 22.85
C VAL A 28 -33.54 -12.18 22.76
N GLY A 29 -33.08 -13.27 23.39
CA GLY A 29 -31.68 -13.71 23.31
C GLY A 29 -31.22 -13.96 21.88
N VAL A 30 -32.04 -14.63 21.07
CA VAL A 30 -31.77 -14.87 19.64
C VAL A 30 -31.69 -13.56 18.87
N MET A 31 -32.60 -12.61 19.10
CA MET A 31 -32.59 -11.31 18.43
C MET A 31 -31.35 -10.49 18.78
N LEU A 32 -30.95 -10.45 20.05
CA LEU A 32 -29.72 -9.78 20.49
C LEU A 32 -28.48 -10.40 19.86
N ALA A 33 -28.42 -11.74 19.78
CA ALA A 33 -27.33 -12.45 19.12
C ALA A 33 -27.26 -12.13 17.62
N ALA A 34 -28.41 -12.09 16.94
CA ALA A 34 -28.49 -11.74 15.52
C ALA A 34 -28.00 -10.31 15.24
N VAL A 35 -28.43 -9.34 16.05
CA VAL A 35 -27.99 -7.94 15.94
C VAL A 35 -26.48 -7.82 16.21
N GLY A 36 -25.98 -8.49 17.25
CA GLY A 36 -24.54 -8.51 17.57
C GLY A 36 -23.70 -9.08 16.43
N LEU A 37 -24.18 -10.16 15.79
CA LEU A 37 -23.50 -10.77 14.65
C LEU A 37 -23.48 -9.85 13.42
N VAL A 38 -24.58 -9.17 13.11
CA VAL A 38 -24.64 -8.20 12.00
C VAL A 38 -23.73 -7.01 12.28
N GLY A 39 -23.76 -6.48 13.51
CA GLY A 39 -22.89 -5.37 13.92
C GLY A 39 -21.41 -5.72 13.83
N TRP A 40 -21.01 -6.91 14.29
CA TRP A 40 -19.63 -7.38 14.19
C TRP A 40 -19.17 -7.52 12.74
N ARG A 41 -20.00 -8.06 11.84
CA ARG A 41 -19.65 -8.15 10.41
C ARG A 41 -19.50 -6.78 9.76
N ALA A 42 -20.40 -5.85 10.05
CA ALA A 42 -20.30 -4.48 9.53
C ALA A 42 -19.04 -3.77 10.04
N TYR A 43 -18.65 -4.01 11.29
CA TYR A 43 -17.42 -3.48 11.86
C TYR A 43 -16.17 -4.07 11.20
N ASP A 44 -16.11 -5.40 11.03
CA ASP A 44 -14.98 -6.06 10.37
C ASP A 44 -14.80 -5.56 8.93
N ASP A 45 -15.89 -5.48 8.16
CA ASP A 45 -15.87 -4.93 6.80
C ASP A 45 -15.34 -3.48 6.78
N ALA A 46 -15.75 -2.64 7.73
CA ALA A 46 -15.28 -1.27 7.84
C ALA A 46 -13.78 -1.18 8.21
N GLN A 47 -13.28 -2.04 9.08
CA GLN A 47 -11.86 -2.10 9.44
C GLN A 47 -10.98 -2.49 8.26
N ARG A 48 -11.44 -3.44 7.44
CA ARG A 48 -10.71 -3.85 6.23
C ARG A 48 -10.58 -2.72 5.22
N GLU A 49 -11.67 -1.99 4.97
CA GLU A 49 -11.67 -0.84 4.05
C GLU A 49 -10.78 0.30 4.57
N PHE A 50 -10.85 0.60 5.86
CA PHE A 50 -9.99 1.62 6.46
C PHE A 50 -8.51 1.26 6.37
N THR A 51 -8.16 -0.01 6.67
CA THR A 51 -6.78 -0.50 6.57
C THR A 51 -6.29 -0.46 5.12
N ALA A 52 -7.10 -0.89 4.16
CA ALA A 52 -6.77 -0.83 2.75
C ALA A 52 -6.52 0.62 2.28
N HIS A 53 -7.37 1.57 2.70
CA HIS A 53 -7.17 2.98 2.39
C HIS A 53 -5.94 3.58 3.09
N SER A 54 -5.65 3.15 4.33
CA SER A 54 -4.44 3.55 5.05
C SER A 54 -3.18 3.07 4.35
N ASN A 55 -3.14 1.79 3.93
CA ASN A 55 -2.05 1.24 3.14
C ASN A 55 -1.84 2.03 1.85
N ALA A 56 -2.92 2.35 1.12
CA ALA A 56 -2.81 3.14 -0.10
C ALA A 56 -2.27 4.56 0.13
N ARG A 57 -2.50 5.16 1.30
CA ARG A 57 -1.85 6.43 1.69
C ARG A 57 -0.36 6.26 1.97
N ILE A 58 0.05 5.16 2.61
CA ILE A 58 1.48 4.84 2.81
C ILE A 58 2.19 4.69 1.46
N TRP A 59 1.53 4.01 0.50
CA TRP A 59 1.99 3.95 -0.88
C TRP A 59 2.13 5.33 -1.51
N ALA A 60 1.09 6.17 -1.43
CA ALA A 60 1.11 7.52 -1.97
C ALA A 60 2.23 8.38 -1.36
N GLN A 61 2.39 8.30 -0.03
CA GLN A 61 3.44 9.02 0.69
C GLN A 61 4.83 8.57 0.21
N TRP A 62 5.07 7.26 0.18
CA TRP A 62 6.36 6.74 -0.28
C TRP A 62 6.65 7.14 -1.73
N LEU A 63 5.69 6.99 -2.64
CA LEU A 63 5.86 7.37 -4.05
C LEU A 63 6.17 8.86 -4.20
N SER A 64 5.45 9.72 -3.47
CA SER A 64 5.66 11.18 -3.51
C SER A 64 7.03 11.59 -2.93
N GLU A 65 7.50 10.93 -1.88
CA GLU A 65 8.81 11.22 -1.28
C GLU A 65 9.96 10.65 -2.12
N ALA A 66 9.75 9.47 -2.71
CA ALA A 66 10.74 8.79 -3.53
C ALA A 66 10.99 9.54 -4.84
N GLY A 67 9.93 10.03 -5.51
CA GLY A 67 10.00 10.59 -6.87
C GLY A 67 11.16 11.58 -7.09
N PRO A 68 11.29 12.65 -6.28
CA PRO A 68 12.38 13.61 -6.42
C PRO A 68 13.79 13.03 -6.13
N GLN A 69 13.87 11.90 -5.44
CA GLN A 69 15.13 11.28 -5.02
C GLN A 69 15.63 10.20 -5.99
N ARG A 70 14.79 9.72 -6.92
CA ARG A 70 15.10 8.55 -7.77
C ARG A 70 16.23 8.79 -8.76
N GLY A 71 16.59 10.03 -9.03
CA GLY A 71 17.75 10.39 -9.85
C GLY A 71 19.08 10.41 -9.10
N LYS A 72 19.08 10.24 -7.78
CA LYS A 72 20.30 10.27 -6.96
C LYS A 72 21.00 8.92 -6.99
N SER A 73 22.34 8.93 -7.02
CA SER A 73 23.17 7.72 -7.10
C SER A 73 23.01 6.76 -5.92
N ASN A 74 22.61 7.25 -4.76
CA ASN A 74 22.39 6.47 -3.54
C ASN A 74 20.91 6.12 -3.30
N PHE A 75 20.02 6.29 -4.28
CA PHE A 75 18.61 5.99 -4.12
C PHE A 75 18.37 4.49 -3.89
N TYR A 76 17.52 4.16 -2.92
CA TYR A 76 17.14 2.79 -2.62
C TYR A 76 15.61 2.64 -2.55
N PRO A 77 15.03 1.59 -3.16
CA PRO A 77 15.69 0.53 -3.91
C PRO A 77 16.12 0.98 -5.32
N GLN A 78 17.32 0.55 -5.74
CA GLN A 78 17.90 0.88 -7.05
C GLN A 78 17.03 0.40 -8.22
N ALA A 79 16.22 -0.64 -8.01
CA ALA A 79 15.23 -1.11 -8.99
C ALA A 79 14.19 -0.04 -9.38
N CYS A 80 13.98 0.96 -8.53
CA CYS A 80 13.07 2.08 -8.76
C CYS A 80 13.80 3.37 -9.19
N ALA A 81 15.13 3.35 -9.34
CA ALA A 81 15.90 4.54 -9.71
C ALA A 81 15.58 5.00 -11.14
N LEU A 82 15.67 6.31 -11.38
CA LEU A 82 15.70 6.86 -12.74
C LEU A 82 17.01 6.42 -13.40
N ALA A 83 16.99 6.25 -14.72
CA ALA A 83 18.23 6.08 -15.46
C ALA A 83 19.11 7.31 -15.16
N ALA A 84 20.31 7.08 -14.62
CA ALA A 84 21.22 8.16 -14.28
C ALA A 84 21.40 9.07 -15.50
N VAL A 85 20.97 10.33 -15.39
CA VAL A 85 21.54 11.37 -16.24
C VAL A 85 23.00 11.37 -15.84
N LYS A 86 23.85 10.88 -16.73
CA LYS A 86 25.30 10.86 -16.57
C LYS A 86 25.71 12.29 -16.21
N ASP A 87 26.01 12.54 -14.93
CA ASP A 87 26.27 13.88 -14.42
C ASP A 87 27.25 14.59 -15.34
N GLU A 88 26.82 15.76 -15.78
CA GLU A 88 27.61 16.69 -16.56
C GLU A 88 28.83 17.08 -15.72
N GLN A 89 29.99 16.68 -16.20
CA GLN A 89 31.29 17.16 -15.77
C GLN A 89 31.26 18.70 -15.75
N PRO A 90 31.57 19.40 -14.63
CA PRO A 90 31.71 20.85 -14.66
C PRO A 90 32.88 21.26 -15.59
N PRO A 91 32.83 22.47 -16.17
CA PRO A 91 33.60 22.81 -17.37
C PRO A 91 35.08 23.07 -17.07
N LEU A 92 35.92 22.57 -17.98
CA LEU A 92 37.25 23.06 -18.38
C LEU A 92 38.03 23.86 -17.32
N ALA A 93 38.79 23.14 -16.48
CA ALA A 93 40.09 23.63 -16.05
C ALA A 93 41.13 23.24 -17.11
N ILE A 94 41.63 24.26 -17.81
CA ILE A 94 42.81 24.22 -18.67
C ILE A 94 43.99 23.69 -17.84
N MET A 95 44.58 22.58 -18.26
CA MET A 95 46.01 22.31 -18.05
C MET A 95 46.54 21.67 -19.34
N LEU A 96 47.04 22.52 -20.23
CA LEU A 96 48.05 22.14 -21.21
C LEU A 96 49.33 21.83 -20.44
N GLU A 97 49.92 20.68 -20.74
CA GLU A 97 51.35 20.36 -20.84
C GLU A 97 51.69 18.96 -20.27
N GLY A 98 52.43 18.16 -21.05
CA GLY A 98 53.23 17.05 -20.52
C GLY A 98 52.92 15.65 -21.05
N THR A 99 53.26 15.41 -22.32
CA THR A 99 53.93 14.19 -22.86
C THR A 99 53.94 12.88 -22.04
N GLY A 100 53.50 11.76 -22.64
CA GLY A 100 54.01 10.43 -22.28
C GLY A 100 53.06 9.26 -22.58
N ARG A 101 53.57 8.24 -23.27
CA ARG A 101 52.89 7.04 -23.83
C ARG A 101 52.41 5.99 -22.81
N GLU A 102 51.48 5.16 -23.33
CA GLU A 102 51.17 3.74 -23.02
C GLU A 102 50.48 3.41 -21.68
N LEU A 103 49.19 3.00 -21.66
CA LEU A 103 48.52 1.76 -22.09
C LEU A 103 48.64 0.59 -21.07
N LEU A 104 47.45 0.15 -20.62
CA LEU A 104 47.05 -1.17 -20.09
C LEU A 104 47.08 -1.48 -18.57
N ILE A 105 45.90 -1.96 -18.14
CA ILE A 105 45.59 -3.00 -17.13
C ILE A 105 45.07 -2.52 -15.76
N ARG A 106 43.73 -2.63 -15.64
CA ARG A 106 42.91 -3.11 -14.51
C ARG A 106 43.72 -3.90 -13.46
N THR A 107 43.62 -3.73 -12.15
CA THR A 107 42.48 -4.12 -11.29
C THR A 107 42.86 -3.82 -9.82
N GLU A 108 41.86 -3.52 -8.98
CA GLU A 108 41.80 -3.73 -7.52
C GLU A 108 42.66 -2.80 -6.62
N SER A 109 42.24 -2.31 -5.45
CA SER A 109 41.12 -2.61 -4.53
C SER A 109 41.07 -1.49 -3.48
N GLY A 110 39.88 -1.15 -2.95
CA GLY A 110 39.76 -0.38 -1.71
C GLY A 110 38.39 0.27 -1.50
N GLN A 111 37.78 0.00 -0.34
CA GLN A 111 36.47 0.43 0.18
C GLN A 111 35.24 -0.29 -0.42
N GLY A 112 34.42 -1.06 0.32
CA GLY A 112 34.17 -1.09 1.75
C GLY A 112 32.84 -0.41 2.08
N ALA A 113 31.73 -1.15 1.96
CA ALA A 113 30.49 -1.05 2.74
C ALA A 113 29.45 -1.99 2.13
N ASP A 114 28.79 -2.80 2.97
CA ASP A 114 27.73 -3.74 2.61
C ASP A 114 26.60 -3.08 1.80
N ALA A 115 26.65 -3.21 0.48
CA ALA A 115 25.50 -2.95 -0.38
C ALA A 115 24.58 -4.18 -0.34
N PRO A 116 23.29 -4.05 0.04
CA PRO A 116 22.36 -5.17 -0.06
C PRO A 116 22.27 -5.61 -1.52
N ALA A 117 22.29 -6.93 -1.73
CA ALA A 117 22.31 -7.59 -3.02
C ALA A 117 21.32 -6.95 -4.00
N GLN A 118 21.87 -6.46 -5.12
CA GLN A 118 21.15 -5.78 -6.17
C GLN A 118 20.36 -6.80 -6.98
N SER A 119 19.04 -6.69 -7.00
CA SER A 119 18.23 -7.42 -7.98
C SER A 119 18.51 -6.83 -9.38
N PRO A 120 18.65 -7.66 -10.43
CA PRO A 120 18.83 -7.16 -11.79
C PRO A 120 17.60 -6.32 -12.19
N SER A 121 17.80 -5.01 -12.28
CA SER A 121 16.74 -4.07 -12.64
C SER A 121 16.62 -3.96 -14.15
N ASP A 122 15.54 -4.49 -14.72
CA ASP A 122 15.12 -4.20 -16.10
C ASP A 122 14.46 -2.80 -16.23
N GLY A 123 14.39 -2.04 -15.13
CA GLY A 123 13.74 -0.73 -15.06
C GLY A 123 12.21 -0.81 -15.03
N SER A 124 11.64 -2.01 -14.98
CA SER A 124 10.20 -2.21 -14.96
C SER A 124 9.60 -1.98 -13.57
N TRP A 125 8.34 -1.57 -13.56
CA TRP A 125 7.55 -1.40 -12.35
C TRP A 125 7.53 -2.68 -11.50
N ARG A 126 7.42 -3.86 -12.10
CA ARG A 126 7.40 -5.15 -11.41
C ARG A 126 8.62 -5.37 -10.52
N VAL A 127 9.82 -5.11 -11.04
CA VAL A 127 11.06 -5.32 -10.26
C VAL A 127 11.19 -4.25 -9.18
N CYS A 128 10.79 -3.02 -9.48
CA CYS A 128 10.70 -1.93 -8.49
C CYS A 128 9.74 -2.30 -7.35
N GLU A 129 8.49 -2.67 -7.65
CA GLU A 129 7.49 -3.07 -6.67
C GLU A 129 7.95 -4.26 -5.82
N GLN A 130 8.53 -5.27 -6.45
CA GLN A 130 9.04 -6.43 -5.73
C GLN A 130 10.09 -6.02 -4.68
N ALA A 131 11.03 -5.15 -5.05
CA ALA A 131 12.03 -4.63 -4.14
C ALA A 131 11.45 -3.79 -2.99
N LEU A 132 10.27 -3.18 -3.17
CA LEU A 132 9.58 -2.44 -2.11
C LEU A 132 8.87 -3.35 -1.11
N ARG A 133 8.42 -4.53 -1.56
CA ARG A 133 7.59 -5.45 -0.77
C ARG A 133 8.39 -6.54 -0.06
N GLU A 134 9.65 -6.72 -0.42
CA GLU A 134 10.51 -7.78 0.11
C GLU A 134 11.61 -7.24 1.03
N GLY A 135 12.13 -8.11 1.90
CA GLY A 135 13.29 -7.81 2.74
C GLY A 135 13.11 -6.54 3.58
N ARG A 136 13.96 -5.54 3.33
CA ARG A 136 13.91 -4.21 3.99
C ARG A 136 13.26 -3.13 3.12
N GLY A 137 12.47 -3.53 2.12
CA GLY A 137 11.71 -2.61 1.29
C GLY A 137 10.73 -1.79 2.13
N ALA A 138 10.51 -0.54 1.71
CA ALA A 138 9.70 0.42 2.47
C ALA A 138 8.24 -0.05 2.71
N LEU A 139 7.76 -1.01 1.92
CA LEU A 139 6.39 -1.52 1.95
C LEU A 139 6.32 -2.98 2.41
N ALA A 140 7.42 -3.60 2.83
CA ALA A 140 7.48 -5.03 3.16
C ALA A 140 6.61 -5.44 4.37
N GLY A 141 6.31 -4.50 5.25
CA GLY A 141 5.42 -4.70 6.40
C GLY A 141 3.93 -4.65 6.07
N LEU A 142 3.55 -4.12 4.90
CA LEU A 142 2.14 -3.92 4.57
C LEU A 142 1.47 -5.24 4.18
N ARG A 143 0.23 -5.40 4.63
CA ARG A 143 -0.61 -6.57 4.33
C ARG A 143 -1.93 -6.12 3.75
N ASN A 144 -2.41 -6.84 2.75
CA ASN A 144 -3.74 -6.63 2.21
C ASN A 144 -4.78 -7.00 3.28
N ALA A 145 -5.67 -6.06 3.61
CA ALA A 145 -6.65 -6.25 4.68
C ALA A 145 -7.73 -7.31 4.37
N TYR A 146 -7.92 -7.64 3.09
CA TYR A 146 -8.90 -8.63 2.63
C TYR A 146 -8.29 -10.03 2.48
N SER A 147 -7.11 -10.13 1.85
CA SER A 147 -6.46 -11.43 1.61
C SER A 147 -5.45 -11.85 2.69
N GLY A 148 -4.94 -10.91 3.48
CA GLY A 148 -3.84 -11.14 4.43
C GLY A 148 -2.46 -11.32 3.79
N GLU A 149 -2.36 -11.31 2.46
CA GLU A 149 -1.10 -11.45 1.72
C GLU A 149 -0.28 -10.15 1.73
N SER A 150 0.95 -10.20 1.21
CA SER A 150 1.78 -8.98 1.09
C SER A 150 1.08 -7.95 0.20
N GLN A 151 1.04 -6.69 0.64
CA GLN A 151 0.36 -5.62 -0.08
C GLN A 151 1.01 -5.39 -1.45
N GLY A 152 0.24 -5.50 -2.53
CA GLY A 152 0.72 -5.29 -3.90
C GLY A 152 -0.14 -4.35 -4.72
N SER A 153 0.35 -4.07 -5.92
CA SER A 153 -0.37 -3.36 -6.96
C SER A 153 -1.15 -4.32 -7.86
N THR A 154 -2.25 -3.83 -8.42
CA THR A 154 -3.04 -4.53 -9.45
C THR A 154 -3.25 -3.61 -10.65
N VAL A 155 -3.52 -4.20 -11.81
CA VAL A 155 -3.88 -3.47 -13.03
C VAL A 155 -5.37 -3.16 -13.13
N ARG A 156 -6.20 -3.83 -12.31
CA ARG A 156 -7.65 -3.70 -12.34
C ARG A 156 -8.28 -4.11 -11.00
N CYS A 157 -9.34 -3.41 -10.61
CA CYS A 157 -10.24 -3.86 -9.55
C CYS A 157 -11.32 -4.76 -10.16
N ASP A 158 -11.47 -5.98 -9.64
CA ASP A 158 -12.42 -6.98 -10.15
C ASP A 158 -13.22 -7.59 -9.00
N SER A 159 -14.56 -7.51 -9.09
CA SER A 159 -15.45 -8.09 -8.08
C SER A 159 -15.47 -9.63 -8.14
N ALA A 160 -15.06 -10.22 -9.27
CA ALA A 160 -14.96 -11.66 -9.44
C ALA A 160 -13.64 -12.22 -8.87
N ASP A 161 -12.60 -11.39 -8.74
CA ASP A 161 -11.31 -11.78 -8.14
C ASP A 161 -11.15 -11.17 -6.74
N PRO A 162 -11.41 -11.96 -5.67
CA PRO A 162 -11.32 -11.47 -4.29
C PRO A 162 -9.89 -11.06 -3.89
N LYS A 163 -8.86 -11.43 -4.66
CA LYS A 163 -7.47 -11.01 -4.41
C LYS A 163 -7.23 -9.56 -4.77
N THR A 164 -8.07 -8.97 -5.61
CA THR A 164 -7.95 -7.56 -5.99
C THR A 164 -8.49 -6.62 -4.91
N ALA A 165 -9.41 -7.07 -4.06
CA ALA A 165 -9.91 -6.27 -2.95
C ALA A 165 -8.77 -5.85 -2.01
N GLY A 166 -8.66 -4.55 -1.73
CA GLY A 166 -7.59 -3.94 -0.94
C GLY A 166 -6.24 -3.79 -1.65
N ALA A 167 -6.11 -4.25 -2.90
CA ALA A 167 -4.91 -3.99 -3.70
C ALA A 167 -4.85 -2.52 -4.13
N VAL A 168 -3.64 -2.01 -4.33
CA VAL A 168 -3.42 -0.64 -4.82
C VAL A 168 -3.49 -0.66 -6.35
N LEU A 169 -4.31 0.21 -6.93
CA LEU A 169 -4.33 0.46 -8.36
C LEU A 169 -3.50 1.72 -8.63
N LEU A 170 -2.42 1.57 -9.39
CA LEU A 170 -1.61 2.69 -9.86
C LEU A 170 -1.97 2.97 -11.30
N GLU A 171 -2.38 4.20 -11.60
CA GLU A 171 -2.67 4.62 -12.96
C GLU A 171 -1.67 5.67 -13.39
N LYS A 172 -0.99 5.44 -14.52
CA LYS A 172 -0.11 6.42 -15.14
C LYS A 172 -0.92 7.40 -15.98
N ALA A 173 -0.60 8.68 -15.86
CA ALA A 173 -1.16 9.72 -16.69
C ALA A 173 -0.37 9.83 -18.00
N LYS A 174 -1.08 9.86 -19.13
CA LYS A 174 -0.53 10.21 -20.44
C LYS A 174 -1.28 11.44 -20.97
N PRO A 175 -0.57 12.47 -21.46
CA PRO A 175 -1.24 13.59 -22.11
C PRO A 175 -2.02 13.10 -23.34
N SER A 176 -3.28 13.49 -23.45
CA SER A 176 -4.07 13.24 -24.66
C SER A 176 -3.45 13.97 -25.86
N LEU A 177 -3.56 13.39 -27.04
CA LEU A 177 -3.13 14.01 -28.29
C LEU A 177 -4.18 14.96 -28.87
N THR A 178 -5.42 14.88 -28.41
CA THR A 178 -6.54 15.73 -28.86
C THR A 178 -6.62 17.00 -28.03
N GLU A 179 -7.03 18.12 -28.62
CA GLU A 179 -7.27 19.38 -27.89
C GLU A 179 -8.72 19.51 -27.39
N PRO A 180 -8.96 20.05 -26.17
CA PRO A 180 -7.97 20.32 -25.13
C PRO A 180 -7.25 19.03 -24.72
N ARG A 181 -5.99 19.07 -24.27
CA ARG A 181 -5.15 17.90 -23.95
C ARG A 181 -5.29 17.47 -22.48
N PRO A 182 -6.37 16.78 -22.04
CA PRO A 182 -6.46 16.29 -20.68
C PRO A 182 -5.48 15.14 -20.47
N LEU A 183 -5.15 14.89 -19.20
CA LEU A 183 -4.47 13.66 -18.80
C LEU A 183 -5.42 12.48 -18.91
N GLN A 184 -5.03 11.47 -19.69
CA GLN A 184 -5.69 10.17 -19.74
C GLN A 184 -4.95 9.23 -18.79
N PHE A 185 -5.70 8.61 -17.88
CA PHE A 185 -5.15 7.66 -16.92
C PHE A 185 -5.37 6.24 -17.41
N SER A 186 -4.35 5.41 -17.26
CA SER A 186 -4.38 3.99 -17.59
C SER A 186 -3.57 3.23 -16.55
N ALA A 187 -3.93 1.99 -16.25
CA ALA A 187 -3.20 1.19 -15.27
C ALA A 187 -1.69 1.10 -15.60
N LEU A 188 -0.86 1.25 -14.58
CA LEU A 188 0.58 1.00 -14.64
C LEU A 188 0.79 -0.52 -14.72
N ALA A 189 1.20 -0.99 -15.89
CA ALA A 189 1.45 -2.39 -16.13
C ALA A 189 2.77 -2.84 -15.47
N PRO A 190 2.89 -4.10 -15.05
CA PRO A 190 4.13 -4.63 -14.45
C PRO A 190 5.39 -4.42 -15.30
N GLN A 191 5.24 -4.44 -16.63
CA GLN A 191 6.33 -4.23 -17.59
C GLN A 191 6.62 -2.76 -17.92
N ASP A 192 5.83 -1.81 -17.42
CA ASP A 192 6.06 -0.40 -17.70
C ASP A 192 7.37 0.06 -17.09
N LEU A 193 8.13 0.84 -17.87
CA LEU A 193 9.38 1.42 -17.41
C LEU A 193 9.11 2.58 -16.46
N VAL A 194 9.75 2.56 -15.30
CA VAL A 194 9.70 3.65 -14.31
C VAL A 194 10.98 4.48 -14.29
N GLN A 195 11.84 4.32 -15.30
CA GLN A 195 13.08 5.09 -15.44
C GLN A 195 12.88 6.54 -15.92
N ALA A 196 11.64 6.93 -16.21
CA ALA A 196 11.24 8.31 -16.51
C ALA A 196 10.25 8.80 -15.44
N PRO A 197 10.13 10.13 -15.25
CA PRO A 197 9.09 10.70 -14.38
C PRO A 197 7.69 10.34 -14.88
N LEU A 198 6.84 9.89 -13.96
CA LEU A 198 5.46 9.49 -14.19
C LEU A 198 4.55 10.27 -13.27
N LYS A 199 3.47 10.83 -13.83
CA LYS A 199 2.38 11.32 -13.00
C LYS A 199 1.44 10.16 -12.70
N LEU A 200 1.35 9.77 -11.44
CA LEU A 200 0.59 8.60 -10.99
C LEU A 200 -0.67 9.04 -10.25
N ARG A 201 -1.75 8.33 -10.50
CA ARG A 201 -2.96 8.32 -9.68
C ARG A 201 -2.98 7.04 -8.87
N ILE A 202 -2.99 7.18 -7.55
CA ILE A 202 -3.12 6.07 -6.61
C ILE A 202 -4.60 5.92 -6.26
N ALA A 203 -5.09 4.69 -6.40
CA ALA A 203 -6.40 4.26 -5.93
C ALA A 203 -6.27 2.94 -5.17
N VAL A 204 -7.30 2.60 -4.40
CA VAL A 204 -7.44 1.30 -3.75
C VAL A 204 -8.68 0.60 -4.27
N CYS A 205 -8.61 -0.72 -4.46
CA CYS A 205 -9.76 -1.51 -4.88
C CYS A 205 -10.64 -1.85 -3.68
N ASP A 206 -11.94 -1.56 -3.77
CA ASP A 206 -12.92 -2.02 -2.80
C ASP A 206 -13.33 -3.48 -3.05
N ARG A 207 -14.04 -4.09 -2.08
CA ARG A 207 -14.54 -5.47 -2.20
C ARG A 207 -15.54 -5.69 -3.34
N TRP A 208 -16.03 -4.63 -3.98
CA TRP A 208 -17.00 -4.67 -5.07
C TRP A 208 -16.34 -4.42 -6.43
N GLY A 209 -15.00 -4.47 -6.50
CA GLY A 209 -14.26 -4.30 -7.74
C GLY A 209 -14.25 -2.85 -8.26
N ARG A 210 -14.48 -1.86 -7.41
CA ARG A 210 -14.38 -0.44 -7.78
C ARG A 210 -13.10 0.18 -7.24
N SER A 211 -12.51 1.08 -8.01
CA SER A 211 -11.37 1.88 -7.57
C SER A 211 -11.84 3.10 -6.76
N ARG A 212 -11.23 3.31 -5.60
CA ARG A 212 -11.40 4.51 -4.77
C ARG A 212 -10.12 5.33 -4.85
N HIS A 213 -10.21 6.50 -5.46
CA HIS A 213 -9.07 7.42 -5.59
C HIS A 213 -8.56 7.86 -4.21
N VAL A 214 -7.23 7.91 -4.05
CA VAL A 214 -6.57 8.27 -2.79
C VAL A 214 -5.72 9.52 -2.95
N ALA A 215 -4.86 9.58 -3.97
CA ALA A 215 -3.97 10.71 -4.23
C ALA A 215 -3.46 10.70 -5.69
N ASP A 216 -3.12 11.87 -6.22
CA ASP A 216 -2.31 12.02 -7.42
C ASP A 216 -0.90 12.46 -7.00
N VAL A 217 0.15 11.82 -7.49
CA VAL A 217 1.56 12.10 -7.14
C VAL A 217 2.43 12.17 -8.39
N ASP A 218 3.53 12.89 -8.31
CA ASP A 218 4.60 12.85 -9.30
C ASP A 218 5.68 11.88 -8.80
N PHE A 219 5.92 10.80 -9.56
CA PHE A 219 6.86 9.73 -9.23
C PHE A 219 8.03 9.71 -10.21
#